data_AF-A0A1J3FCW7-F1
#
_entry.id   AF-A0A1J3FCW7-F1
#
_cell.length_a   1.000
_cell.length_b   1.000
_cell.length_c   1.000
_cell.angle_alpha   90.00
_cell.angle_beta   90.00
_cell.angle_gamma   90.00
#
_symmetry.space_group_name_H-M   'P 1'
#
loop_
_entity.id
_entity.type
_entity.pdbx_description
1 polymer ?
#
loop_
_entity_poly.entity_id
_entity_poly.type
_entity_poly.pdbx_seq_one_letter_code
_entity_poly.pdbx_strand_id
1 'polypeptide(L)'
;MLLGAQSLKGDEVSICSRFMLKALTVSLKTLKLAGVHGVAVEVWWGIVERFYLLEFKWSLYEELFRLVSQAGLKLHVALCFHSNMHLFVGKGGIS
;
A
#
# COMPACT_ATOMS: atom_id res chain seq x y z
N MET A 1 2.26 36.35 -5.19
CA MET A 1 0.98 35.63 -5.07
C MET A 1 1.26 34.18 -4.75
N LEU A 2 1.06 33.78 -3.50
CA LEU A 2 1.14 32.40 -3.04
C LEU A 2 -0.10 31.64 -3.54
N LEU A 3 0.07 30.61 -4.37
CA LEU A 3 -0.95 29.57 -4.48
C LEU A 3 -0.71 28.55 -3.38
N GLY A 4 -1.63 28.56 -2.40
CA GLY A 4 -1.65 27.61 -1.30
C GLY A 4 -1.83 26.18 -1.81
N ALA A 5 -0.99 25.28 -1.32
CA ALA A 5 -1.26 23.86 -1.36
C ALA A 5 -2.52 23.61 -0.51
N GLN A 6 -3.65 23.33 -1.16
CA GLN A 6 -4.86 22.97 -0.45
C GLN A 6 -4.64 21.61 0.21
N SER A 7 -4.65 21.61 1.53
CA SER A 7 -4.72 20.40 2.34
C SER A 7 -6.03 19.68 2.01
N LEU A 8 -5.95 18.51 1.37
CA LEU A 8 -7.11 17.64 1.17
C LEU A 8 -7.76 17.37 2.54
N LYS A 9 -9.05 17.66 2.65
CA LYS A 9 -9.81 17.56 3.89
C LYS A 9 -9.94 16.06 4.24
N GLY A 10 -9.81 15.69 5.51
CA GLY A 10 -9.71 14.29 5.96
C GLY A 10 -10.81 13.35 5.43
N ASP A 11 -11.99 13.88 5.13
CA ASP A 11 -13.12 13.15 4.55
C ASP A 11 -12.82 12.64 3.12
N GLU A 12 -12.12 13.43 2.30
CA GLU A 12 -11.79 13.07 0.92
C GLU A 12 -10.72 11.98 0.86
N VAL A 13 -9.72 12.06 1.75
CA VAL A 13 -8.68 11.03 1.92
C VAL A 13 -9.30 9.70 2.35
N SER A 14 -10.27 9.75 3.27
CA SER A 14 -11.03 8.56 3.72
C SER A 14 -11.86 7.95 2.58
N ILE A 15 -12.52 8.78 1.77
CA ILE A 15 -13.31 8.34 0.62
C ILE A 15 -12.42 7.67 -0.43
N CYS A 16 -11.29 8.30 -0.79
CA CYS A 16 -10.33 7.76 -1.75
C CYS A 16 -9.79 6.39 -1.30
N SER A 17 -9.41 6.26 -0.03
CA SER A 17 -8.97 4.99 0.56
C SER A 17 -10.02 3.89 0.43
N ARG A 18 -11.29 4.20 0.73
CA ARG A 18 -12.41 3.24 0.56
C ARG A 18 -12.62 2.81 -0.89
N PHE A 19 -12.49 3.73 -1.85
CA PHE A 19 -12.61 3.39 -3.28
C PHE A 19 -11.47 2.48 -3.73
N MET A 20 -10.23 2.76 -3.33
CA MET A 20 -9.06 1.94 -3.66
C MET A 20 -9.18 0.52 -3.10
N LEU A 21 -9.62 0.37 -1.85
CA LEU A 21 -9.86 -0.96 -1.24
C LEU A 21 -10.91 -1.78 -1.99
N LYS A 22 -12.01 -1.13 -2.41
CA LYS A 22 -13.06 -1.80 -3.22
C LYS A 22 -12.52 -2.21 -4.58
N ALA A 23 -11.82 -1.32 -5.27
CA ALA A 23 -11.23 -1.61 -6.57
C ALA A 23 -10.25 -2.79 -6.48
N LEU A 24 -9.34 -2.76 -5.51
CA LEU A 24 -8.38 -3.84 -5.28
C LEU A 24 -9.08 -5.18 -4.98
N THR A 25 -10.13 -5.17 -4.16
CA THR A 25 -10.93 -6.37 -3.86
C THR A 25 -11.56 -6.96 -5.11
N VAL A 26 -12.13 -6.12 -5.98
CA VAL A 26 -12.71 -6.57 -7.26
C VAL A 26 -11.62 -7.15 -8.16
N SER A 27 -10.48 -6.46 -8.31
CA SER A 27 -9.36 -6.92 -9.13
C SER A 27 -8.83 -8.27 -8.68
N LEU A 28 -8.64 -8.50 -7.38
CA LEU A 28 -8.17 -9.79 -6.84
C LEU A 28 -9.15 -10.93 -7.13
N LYS A 29 -10.46 -10.68 -6.98
CA LYS A 29 -11.49 -11.67 -7.34
C LYS A 29 -11.48 -11.99 -8.82
N THR A 30 -11.34 -10.98 -9.67
CA THR A 30 -11.23 -11.18 -11.13
C THR A 30 -10.00 -12.00 -11.50
N LEU A 31 -8.85 -11.77 -10.87
CA LEU A 31 -7.65 -12.58 -11.08
C LEU A 31 -7.89 -14.05 -10.70
N LYS A 32 -8.57 -14.30 -9.59
CA LYS A 32 -8.93 -15.67 -9.20
C LYS A 32 -9.84 -16.34 -10.22
N LEU A 33 -10.87 -15.62 -10.71
CA LEU A 33 -11.78 -16.12 -11.75
C LEU A 33 -11.06 -16.40 -13.07
N ALA A 34 -10.01 -15.63 -13.38
CA ALA A 34 -9.15 -15.86 -14.55
C ALA A 34 -8.19 -17.05 -14.38
N GLY A 35 -8.24 -17.78 -13.26
CA GLY A 35 -7.41 -18.96 -13.01
C GLY A 35 -6.01 -18.66 -12.49
N VAL A 36 -5.73 -17.42 -12.07
CA VAL A 36 -4.44 -17.06 -11.47
C VAL A 36 -4.26 -17.80 -10.13
N HIS A 37 -3.06 -18.38 -9.94
CA HIS A 37 -2.75 -19.19 -8.75
C HIS A 37 -2.40 -18.35 -7.53
N GLY A 38 -1.75 -17.20 -7.73
CA GLY A 38 -1.31 -16.33 -6.66
C GLY A 38 -0.75 -14.99 -7.16
N VAL A 39 -0.45 -14.11 -6.22
CA VAL A 39 0.12 -12.78 -6.46
C VAL A 39 1.41 -12.61 -5.66
N ALA A 40 2.34 -11.82 -6.20
CA ALA A 40 3.54 -11.40 -5.51
C ALA A 40 3.37 -9.97 -4.99
N VAL A 41 3.82 -9.71 -3.76
CA VAL A 41 3.76 -8.39 -3.12
C VAL A 41 5.14 -8.02 -2.59
N GLU A 42 5.58 -6.82 -2.89
CA GLU A 42 6.78 -6.22 -2.33
C GLU A 42 6.44 -5.50 -1.02
N VAL A 43 7.12 -5.90 0.06
CA VAL A 43 7.01 -5.27 1.38
C VAL A 43 8.23 -4.42 1.59
N TRP A 44 8.02 -3.11 1.62
CA TRP A 44 9.09 -2.13 1.76
C TRP A 44 9.38 -1.87 3.23
N TRP A 45 10.61 -2.14 3.65
CA TRP A 45 11.01 -1.94 5.04
C TRP A 45 10.82 -0.48 5.49
N GLY A 46 11.07 0.50 4.61
CA GLY A 46 10.85 1.92 4.89
C GLY A 46 9.39 2.34 5.07
N ILE A 47 8.41 1.47 4.74
CA ILE A 47 6.99 1.68 5.08
C ILE A 47 6.69 1.08 6.46
N VAL A 48 7.22 -0.11 6.72
CA VAL A 48 7.01 -0.85 7.96
C VAL A 48 7.68 -0.13 9.13
N GLU A 49 8.95 0.25 9.01
CA GLU A 49 9.75 0.91 10.06
C GLU A 49 10.01 2.40 9.70
N ARG A 50 8.93 3.14 9.40
CA ARG A 50 9.04 4.49 8.81
C ARG A 50 9.51 5.59 9.77
N PHE A 51 9.07 5.54 11.02
CA PHE A 51 9.14 6.71 11.93
C PHE A 51 10.17 6.55 13.04
N TYR A 52 10.25 5.37 13.66
CA TYR A 52 11.12 5.11 14.80
C TYR A 52 11.70 3.70 14.68
N LEU A 53 12.93 3.55 15.21
CA LEU A 53 13.58 2.25 15.30
C LEU A 53 12.74 1.31 16.18
N LEU A 54 12.59 0.07 15.74
CA LEU A 54 11.83 -0.99 16.41
C LEU A 54 10.31 -0.75 16.48
N GLU A 55 9.78 0.27 15.81
CA GLU A 55 8.35 0.47 15.63
C GLU A 55 7.89 0.00 14.25
N PHE A 56 7.27 -1.18 14.20
CA PHE A 56 6.83 -1.80 12.95
C PHE A 56 5.32 -1.63 12.72
N LYS A 57 4.93 -0.86 11.71
CA LYS A 57 3.55 -0.66 11.29
C LYS A 57 3.18 -1.59 10.13
N TRP A 58 2.66 -2.75 10.47
CA TRP A 58 2.23 -3.77 9.50
C TRP A 58 0.80 -3.62 9.01
N SER A 59 -0.02 -2.78 9.64
CA SER A 59 -1.48 -2.70 9.40
C SER A 59 -1.88 -2.53 7.93
N LEU A 60 -1.10 -1.77 7.16
CA LEU A 60 -1.31 -1.61 5.70
C LEU A 60 -1.16 -2.94 4.95
N TYR A 61 -0.10 -3.68 5.25
CA TYR A 61 0.18 -4.98 4.63
C TYR A 61 -0.75 -6.07 5.16
N GLU A 62 -1.10 -6.05 6.44
CA GLU A 62 -2.08 -6.96 7.04
C GLU A 62 -3.42 -6.90 6.33
N GLU A 63 -3.93 -5.69 6.04
CA GLU A 63 -5.18 -5.52 5.30
C GLU A 63 -5.07 -6.05 3.88
N LEU A 64 -3.96 -5.78 3.18
CA LEU A 64 -3.70 -6.29 1.83
C LEU A 64 -3.63 -7.83 1.82
N PHE A 65 -2.87 -8.43 2.74
CA PHE A 65 -2.72 -9.88 2.84
C PHE A 65 -4.05 -10.56 3.17
N ARG A 66 -4.86 -9.94 4.03
CA ARG A 66 -6.22 -10.39 4.31
C ARG A 66 -7.07 -10.40 3.04
N LEU A 67 -7.03 -9.34 2.23
CA LEU A 67 -7.79 -9.28 0.97
C LEU A 67 -7.33 -10.36 -0.04
N VAL A 68 -6.02 -10.56 -0.18
CA VAL A 68 -5.46 -11.63 -1.03
C VAL A 68 -5.90 -13.01 -0.57
N SER A 69 -5.83 -13.27 0.75
CA SER A 69 -6.28 -14.54 1.34
C SER A 69 -7.78 -14.77 1.13
N GLN A 70 -8.61 -13.73 1.31
CA GLN A 70 -10.06 -13.83 1.09
C GLN A 70 -10.43 -14.07 -0.38
N ALA A 71 -9.59 -13.60 -1.31
CA ALA A 71 -9.75 -13.90 -2.74
C ALA A 71 -9.33 -15.34 -3.11
N GLY A 72 -8.76 -16.11 -2.17
CA GLY A 72 -8.33 -17.50 -2.42
C GLY A 72 -7.09 -17.60 -3.32
N LEU A 73 -6.24 -16.57 -3.31
CA LEU A 73 -4.98 -16.51 -4.05
C LEU A 73 -3.81 -16.84 -3.13
N LYS A 74 -2.79 -17.55 -3.64
CA LYS A 74 -1.52 -17.70 -2.92
C LYS A 74 -0.78 -16.36 -2.88
N LEU A 75 -0.06 -16.11 -1.80
CA LEU A 75 0.73 -14.89 -1.62
C LEU A 75 2.22 -15.24 -1.58
N HIS A 76 3.00 -14.57 -2.43
CA HIS A 76 4.45 -14.56 -2.34
C HIS A 76 4.90 -13.16 -1.90
N VAL A 77 5.72 -13.08 -0.85
CA VAL A 77 6.19 -11.81 -0.30
C VAL A 77 7.69 -11.66 -0.56
N ALA A 78 8.08 -10.55 -1.18
CA ALA A 78 9.47 -10.13 -1.27
C ALA A 78 9.69 -9.02 -0.24
N LEU A 79 10.60 -9.23 0.71
CA LEU A 79 10.99 -8.21 1.68
C LEU A 79 12.06 -7.31 1.04
N CYS A 80 11.70 -6.04 0.82
CA CYS A 80 12.55 -5.06 0.17
C CYS A 80 13.27 -4.19 1.21
N PHE A 81 14.54 -4.54 1.46
CA PHE A 81 15.46 -3.80 2.34
C PHE A 81 16.29 -2.72 1.61
N HIS A 82 15.89 -2.36 0.39
CA HIS A 82 16.52 -1.32 -0.40
C HIS A 82 15.57 -0.13 -0.55
N SER A 83 16.11 1.05 -0.81
CA SER A 83 15.32 2.22 -1.17
C SER A 83 14.94 2.15 -2.65
N ASN A 84 13.68 2.45 -2.98
CA ASN A 84 13.26 2.70 -4.36
C ASN A 84 12.84 4.17 -4.47
N MET A 85 13.78 4.99 -4.91
CA MET A 85 13.70 6.46 -4.90
C MET A 85 12.68 7.06 -5.88
N HIS A 86 11.81 6.25 -6.51
CA HIS A 86 10.80 6.77 -7.44
C HIS A 86 9.38 6.85 -6.84
N LEU A 87 9.08 6.09 -5.78
CA LEU A 87 7.76 6.11 -5.12
C LEU A 87 7.68 7.10 -3.94
N PHE A 88 8.81 7.69 -3.53
CA PHE A 88 8.93 8.53 -2.33
C PHE A 88 9.18 10.01 -2.62
N VAL A 89 8.95 10.54 -3.83
CA VAL A 89 8.95 12.00 -4.09
C VAL A 89 7.67 12.63 -3.52
N GLY A 90 7.55 12.58 -2.19
CA GLY A 90 6.89 13.61 -1.40
C GLY A 90 7.99 14.55 -0.92
N LYS A 91 7.90 15.82 -1.31
CA LYS A 91 8.82 16.90 -0.91
C LYS A 91 9.26 16.79 0.57
N GLY A 92 10.57 16.79 0.79
CA GLY A 92 11.18 17.19 2.05
C GLY A 92 11.95 16.09 2.77
N GLY A 93 13.22 15.91 2.40
CA GLY A 93 14.23 15.26 3.22
C GLY A 93 15.57 15.92 2.91
N ILE A 94 15.96 16.87 3.77
CA ILE A 94 17.31 17.45 3.80
C ILE A 94 18.27 16.41 4.38
N SER A 95 19.48 16.39 3.80
CA SER A 95 20.62 15.57 4.22
C SER A 95 21.09 15.86 5.63
#